data_AF-A0A4Y8MI33-F1
#
_entry.id   AF-A0A4Y8MI33-F1
#
_cell.length_a   1.000
_cell.length_b   1.000
_cell.length_c   1.000
_cell.angle_alpha   90.00
_cell.angle_beta   90.00
_cell.angle_gamma   90.00
#
_symmetry.space_group_name_H-M   'P 1'
#
loop_
_entity.id
_entity.type
_entity.pdbx_description
1 polymer ?
#
loop_
_entity_poly.entity_id
_entity_poly.type
_entity_poly.pdbx_seq_one_letter_code
_entity_poly.pdbx_strand_id
1 'polypeptide(L)'
;MLGSIRCFFVDAQEWEWIPRRFDPSRAFATPRSVKSLIGPAPRAIADDLWAKLLWAGLNLTLNDLPLHGSTAGDDLQEIRRSTGGYYPLEMMQALGIVWLFAGLRSDEIVRLRTGCARKEPLAGSLGEQCWMLDVPVHKTGTAFTKPIDAVVGEAIWAWERVRPVQPLALDIKTGEKVASCSHIVRRGFCIAF
;
A
#
# COMPACT_ATOMS: atom_id res chain seq x y z
N MET A 1 20.33 -11.97 14.62
CA MET A 1 21.57 -12.02 15.44
C MET A 1 22.19 -10.63 15.64
N LEU A 2 22.67 -9.92 14.59
CA LEU A 2 23.27 -8.57 14.75
C LEU A 2 22.30 -7.52 15.33
N GLY A 3 21.00 -7.59 14.99
CA GLY A 3 19.97 -6.71 15.57
C GLY A 3 19.78 -6.92 17.08
N SER A 4 19.84 -8.17 17.53
CA SER A 4 19.69 -8.53 18.95
C SER A 4 20.88 -8.06 19.78
N ILE A 5 22.10 -8.20 19.25
CA ILE A 5 23.33 -7.69 19.89
C ILE A 5 23.30 -6.16 19.99
N ARG A 6 22.81 -5.48 18.94
CA ARG A 6 22.63 -4.03 18.96
C ARG A 6 21.67 -3.59 20.06
N CYS A 7 20.51 -4.23 20.18
CA CYS A 7 19.52 -3.93 21.22
C CYS A 7 20.14 -4.10 22.61
N PHE A 8 20.77 -5.26 22.86
CA PHE A 8 21.42 -5.56 24.14
C PHE A 8 22.43 -4.49 24.58
N PHE A 9 23.31 -4.04 23.68
CA PHE A 9 24.31 -3.03 24.01
C PHE A 9 23.74 -1.61 24.13
N VAL A 10 22.62 -1.31 23.47
CA VAL A 10 21.88 -0.07 23.68
C VAL A 10 21.28 -0.08 25.09
N ASP A 11 20.58 -1.14 25.46
CA ASP A 11 19.94 -1.28 26.78
C ASP A 11 20.99 -1.23 27.90
N ALA A 12 22.12 -1.94 27.75
CA ALA A 12 23.20 -1.93 28.72
C ALA A 12 23.89 -0.55 28.88
N GLN A 13 23.93 0.27 27.82
CA GLN A 13 24.44 1.65 27.87
C GLN A 13 23.41 2.65 28.40
N GLU A 14 22.12 2.36 28.22
CA GLU A 14 21.02 3.17 28.74
C GLU A 14 20.83 2.94 30.24
N TRP A 15 20.97 1.70 30.70
CA TRP A 15 20.95 1.34 32.12
C TRP A 15 22.29 1.59 32.83
N GLU A 16 23.27 2.17 32.14
CA GLU A 16 24.59 2.52 32.67
C GLU A 16 25.39 1.31 33.20
N TRP A 17 25.05 0.09 32.79
CA TRP A 17 25.80 -1.11 33.13
C TRP A 17 27.19 -1.13 32.48
N ILE A 18 27.33 -0.42 31.35
CA ILE A 18 28.60 -0.21 30.66
C ILE A 18 28.76 1.25 30.20
N PRO A 19 29.98 1.77 30.09
CA PRO A 19 30.23 3.12 29.60
C PRO A 19 29.96 3.25 28.08
N ARG A 20 29.47 4.42 27.65
CA ARG A 20 29.19 4.76 26.23
C ARG A 20 30.46 5.03 25.41
N ARG A 21 31.33 4.03 25.27
CA ARG A 21 32.62 4.12 24.54
C ARG A 21 32.50 3.90 23.04
N PHE A 22 31.40 3.33 22.58
CA PHE A 22 31.12 3.08 21.16
C PHE A 22 29.62 3.18 20.92
N ASP A 23 29.24 3.45 19.66
CA ASP A 23 27.85 3.44 19.22
C ASP A 23 27.46 2.02 18.74
N PRO A 24 26.57 1.30 19.44
CA PRO A 24 26.14 -0.04 19.05
C PRO A 24 25.47 -0.09 17.68
N SER A 25 24.77 0.99 17.29
CA SER A 25 24.09 1.07 16.00
C SER A 25 25.07 1.10 14.84
N ARG A 26 26.26 1.67 15.06
CA ARG A 26 27.32 1.74 14.06
C ARG A 26 28.25 0.52 14.11
N ALA A 27 28.66 0.08 15.30
CA ALA A 27 29.61 -1.03 15.47
C ALA A 27 29.04 -2.37 15.01
N PHE A 28 27.74 -2.60 15.23
CA PHE A 28 27.05 -3.84 14.83
C PHE A 28 26.13 -3.64 13.61
N ALA A 29 26.36 -2.59 12.82
CA ALA A 29 25.75 -2.47 11.51
C ALA A 29 26.48 -3.37 10.51
N THR A 30 25.73 -4.15 9.73
CA THR A 30 26.30 -4.80 8.55
C THR A 30 26.82 -3.72 7.60
N PRO A 31 28.10 -3.75 7.18
CA PRO A 31 28.64 -2.80 6.22
C PRO A 31 27.78 -2.75 4.96
N ARG A 32 27.57 -1.54 4.40
CA ARG A 32 26.71 -1.35 3.22
C ARG A 32 27.13 -2.22 2.03
N SER A 33 28.44 -2.38 1.82
CA SER A 33 29.01 -3.23 0.77
C SER A 33 28.65 -4.70 0.92
N VAL A 34 28.63 -5.23 2.15
CA VAL A 34 28.22 -6.61 2.42
C VAL A 34 26.70 -6.75 2.33
N LYS A 35 25.96 -5.77 2.86
CA LYS A 35 24.50 -5.76 2.82
C LYS A 35 23.97 -5.70 1.37
N SER A 36 24.64 -4.99 0.47
CA SER A 36 24.26 -4.95 -0.95
C SER A 36 24.46 -6.28 -1.66
N LEU A 37 25.41 -7.12 -1.22
CA LEU A 37 25.68 -8.43 -1.82
C LEU A 37 24.62 -9.48 -1.47
N ILE A 38 23.95 -9.35 -0.32
CA ILE A 38 22.91 -10.30 0.10
C ILE A 38 21.65 -10.17 -0.78
N GLY A 39 21.37 -8.96 -1.27
CA GLY A 39 20.17 -8.68 -2.07
C GLY A 39 18.86 -9.02 -1.33
N PRO A 40 17.70 -8.68 -1.90
CA PRO A 40 16.46 -9.33 -1.49
C PRO A 40 16.48 -10.79 -1.98
N ALA A 41 15.98 -11.72 -1.17
CA ALA A 41 15.67 -13.09 -1.59
C ALA A 41 14.15 -13.18 -1.83
N PRO A 42 13.64 -12.69 -2.98
CA PRO A 42 12.21 -12.68 -3.25
C PRO A 42 11.71 -14.12 -3.30
N ARG A 43 10.68 -14.42 -2.51
CA ARG A 43 9.98 -15.71 -2.60
C ARG A 43 8.90 -15.57 -3.68
N ALA A 44 9.05 -16.30 -4.77
CA ALA A 44 7.98 -16.42 -5.75
C ALA A 44 6.75 -17.06 -5.10
N ILE A 45 5.57 -16.49 -5.36
CA ILE A 45 4.30 -17.08 -4.96
C ILE A 45 4.04 -18.24 -5.92
N ALA A 46 3.72 -19.42 -5.40
CA ALA A 46 3.39 -20.57 -6.23
C ALA A 46 2.13 -20.30 -7.08
N ASP A 47 2.06 -20.87 -8.29
CA ASP A 47 1.00 -20.56 -9.27
C ASP A 47 -0.41 -20.85 -8.73
N ASP A 48 -0.59 -21.90 -7.92
CA ASP A 48 -1.88 -22.24 -7.32
C ASP A 48 -2.31 -21.22 -6.25
N LEU A 49 -1.35 -20.72 -5.46
CA LEU A 49 -1.59 -19.65 -4.49
C LEU A 49 -1.87 -18.33 -5.20
N TRP A 50 -1.15 -18.07 -6.30
CA TRP A 50 -1.38 -16.88 -7.12
C TRP A 50 -2.79 -16.90 -7.74
N ALA A 51 -3.23 -18.02 -8.28
CA ALA A 51 -4.59 -18.18 -8.80
C ALA A 51 -5.66 -17.95 -7.72
N LYS A 52 -5.45 -18.46 -6.50
CA LYS A 52 -6.36 -18.20 -5.35
C LYS A 52 -6.40 -16.72 -4.99
N LEU A 53 -5.25 -16.04 -5.00
CA LEU A 53 -5.17 -14.61 -4.72
C LEU A 53 -5.87 -13.77 -5.79
N LEU A 54 -5.68 -14.10 -7.07
CA LEU A 54 -6.39 -13.46 -8.18
C LEU A 54 -7.90 -13.63 -8.04
N TRP A 55 -8.36 -14.85 -7.76
CA TRP A 55 -9.77 -15.14 -7.57
C TRP A 55 -10.34 -14.36 -6.38
N ALA A 56 -9.64 -14.35 -5.24
CA ALA A 56 -10.07 -13.63 -4.05
C ALA A 56 -10.12 -12.11 -4.26
N GLY A 57 -9.17 -11.53 -5.00
CA GLY A 57 -9.17 -10.10 -5.29
C GLY A 57 -10.29 -9.68 -6.25
N LEU A 58 -10.58 -10.49 -7.27
CA LEU A 58 -11.66 -10.23 -8.22
C LEU A 58 -13.05 -10.42 -7.60
N ASN A 59 -13.18 -11.33 -6.64
CA ASN A 59 -14.45 -11.67 -5.98
C ASN A 59 -14.55 -11.11 -4.55
N LEU A 60 -13.77 -10.08 -4.22
CA LEU A 60 -13.74 -9.52 -2.88
C LEU A 60 -15.10 -8.91 -2.51
N THR A 61 -15.69 -9.40 -1.42
CA THR A 61 -16.97 -8.91 -0.90
C THR A 61 -16.82 -8.29 0.48
N LEU A 62 -17.90 -7.66 0.96
CA LEU A 62 -17.93 -7.08 2.31
C LEU A 62 -17.71 -8.12 3.42
N ASN A 63 -18.09 -9.39 3.17
CA ASN A 63 -17.97 -10.48 4.14
C ASN A 63 -16.51 -10.90 4.37
N ASP A 64 -15.63 -10.61 3.42
CA ASP A 64 -14.20 -10.94 3.48
C ASP A 64 -13.40 -9.89 4.27
N LEU A 65 -14.00 -8.73 4.54
CA LEU A 65 -13.33 -7.63 5.22
C LEU A 65 -13.41 -7.77 6.75
N PRO A 66 -12.30 -7.50 7.47
CA PRO A 66 -12.30 -7.59 8.91
C PRO A 66 -13.27 -6.56 9.50
N LEU A 67 -14.16 -7.02 10.37
CA LEU A 67 -14.97 -6.10 11.17
C LEU A 67 -14.07 -5.43 12.22
N HIS A 68 -13.92 -4.12 12.10
CA HIS A 68 -13.12 -3.39 13.07
C HIS A 68 -13.89 -3.21 14.39
N GLY A 69 -13.21 -3.54 15.47
CA GLY A 69 -13.73 -3.45 16.83
C GLY A 69 -14.88 -4.43 17.06
N SER A 70 -14.57 -5.62 17.56
CA SER A 70 -14.83 -5.99 18.97
C SER A 70 -14.76 -7.50 19.15
N THR A 71 -14.23 -7.89 20.30
CA THR A 71 -14.79 -8.94 21.16
C THR A 71 -16.27 -8.65 21.50
N ALA A 72 -17.16 -8.58 20.50
CA ALA A 72 -18.60 -8.42 20.69
C ALA A 72 -19.31 -9.54 19.94
N GLY A 73 -20.31 -10.14 20.61
CA GLY A 73 -21.03 -11.32 20.13
C GLY A 73 -21.72 -11.13 18.77
N ASP A 74 -22.03 -12.27 18.15
CA ASP A 74 -22.53 -12.44 16.78
C ASP A 74 -23.64 -11.46 16.37
N ASP A 75 -24.56 -11.11 17.27
CA ASP A 75 -25.77 -10.34 16.94
C ASP A 75 -25.50 -8.87 16.54
N LEU A 76 -24.41 -8.26 17.03
CA LEU A 76 -24.02 -6.89 16.64
C LEU A 76 -23.13 -6.86 15.39
N GLN A 77 -22.70 -8.03 14.92
CA GLN A 77 -21.82 -8.17 13.76
C GLN A 77 -22.55 -7.81 12.47
N GLU A 78 -23.81 -8.22 12.33
CA GLU A 78 -24.62 -7.98 11.12
C GLU A 78 -25.00 -6.50 10.95
N ILE A 79 -25.32 -5.81 12.06
CA ILE A 79 -25.58 -4.35 12.07
C ILE A 79 -24.29 -3.57 11.77
N ARG A 80 -23.12 -4.02 12.25
CA ARG A 80 -21.83 -3.38 11.93
C ARG A 80 -21.40 -3.61 10.49
N ARG A 81 -21.72 -4.78 9.90
CA ARG A 81 -21.55 -5.03 8.45
C ARG A 81 -22.34 -4.02 7.63
N SER A 82 -23.61 -3.75 8.00
CA SER A 82 -24.44 -2.77 7.30
C SER A 82 -24.04 -1.31 7.55
N THR A 83 -23.35 -1.01 8.66
CA THR A 83 -22.84 0.34 8.97
C THR A 83 -21.51 0.67 8.26
N GLY A 84 -20.88 -0.34 7.63
CA GLY A 84 -19.64 -0.21 6.86
C GLY A 84 -18.40 -0.16 7.76
N GLY A 85 -17.37 -0.93 7.39
CA GLY A 85 -16.06 -0.89 8.05
C GLY A 85 -15.39 0.48 7.99
N TYR A 86 -14.15 0.57 8.49
CA TYR A 86 -13.38 1.82 8.40
C TYR A 86 -13.06 2.20 6.96
N TYR A 87 -12.94 1.20 6.09
CA TYR A 87 -12.72 1.34 4.66
C TYR A 87 -13.95 0.87 3.87
N PRO A 88 -14.41 1.64 2.88
CA PRO A 88 -15.48 1.23 1.97
C PRO A 88 -15.01 0.08 1.07
N LEU A 89 -15.95 -0.75 0.63
CA LEU A 89 -15.66 -1.95 -0.15
C LEU A 89 -14.92 -1.61 -1.45
N GLU A 90 -15.35 -0.55 -2.13
CA GLU A 90 -14.81 -0.11 -3.42
C GLU A 90 -13.34 0.29 -3.29
N MET A 91 -12.96 0.89 -2.17
CA MET A 91 -11.55 1.19 -1.88
C MET A 91 -10.73 -0.10 -1.72
N MET A 92 -11.27 -1.06 -0.96
CA MET A 92 -10.59 -2.34 -0.72
C MET A 92 -10.43 -3.14 -2.01
N GLN A 93 -11.47 -3.17 -2.85
CA GLN A 93 -11.44 -3.78 -4.18
C GLN A 93 -10.41 -3.09 -5.07
N ALA A 94 -10.43 -1.76 -5.16
CA ALA A 94 -9.46 -1.01 -5.95
C ALA A 94 -8.02 -1.27 -5.51
N LEU A 95 -7.75 -1.29 -4.20
CA LEU A 95 -6.42 -1.59 -3.66
C LEU A 95 -5.97 -3.02 -3.98
N GLY A 96 -6.85 -4.00 -3.78
CA GLY A 96 -6.57 -5.40 -4.10
C GLY A 96 -6.26 -5.60 -5.58
N ILE A 97 -7.09 -5.03 -6.47
CA ILE A 97 -6.92 -5.11 -7.92
C ILE A 97 -5.63 -4.39 -8.36
N VAL A 98 -5.35 -3.19 -7.85
CA VAL A 98 -4.09 -2.48 -8.16
C VAL A 98 -2.87 -3.29 -7.70
N TRP A 99 -2.92 -3.87 -6.50
CA TRP A 99 -1.82 -4.68 -5.99
C TRP A 99 -1.58 -5.94 -6.83
N LEU A 100 -2.65 -6.63 -7.26
CA LEU A 100 -2.57 -7.85 -8.06
C LEU A 100 -2.12 -7.61 -9.51
N PHE A 101 -2.64 -6.57 -10.16
CA PHE A 101 -2.51 -6.41 -11.61
C PHE A 101 -1.62 -5.24 -12.03
N ALA A 102 -1.44 -4.21 -11.20
CA ALA A 102 -0.64 -3.05 -11.58
C ALA A 102 0.86 -3.23 -11.28
N GLY A 103 1.28 -4.24 -10.52
CA GLY A 103 2.70 -4.49 -10.23
C GLY A 103 3.41 -3.30 -9.57
N LEU A 104 2.68 -2.55 -8.73
CA LEU A 104 3.20 -1.40 -7.99
C LEU A 104 3.69 -1.81 -6.61
N ARG A 105 4.68 -1.08 -6.09
CA ARG A 105 5.11 -1.23 -4.69
C ARG A 105 4.07 -0.64 -3.75
N SER A 106 4.00 -1.14 -2.52
CA SER A 106 3.10 -0.58 -1.50
C SER A 106 3.29 0.93 -1.30
N ASP A 107 4.54 1.43 -1.31
CA ASP A 107 4.80 2.86 -1.19
C ASP A 107 4.36 3.67 -2.41
N GLU A 108 4.26 3.06 -3.59
CA GLU A 108 3.72 3.68 -4.81
C GLU A 108 2.18 3.70 -4.76
N ILE A 109 1.55 2.60 -4.34
CA ILE A 109 0.09 2.47 -4.19
C ILE A 109 -0.46 3.48 -3.18
N VAL A 110 0.21 3.66 -2.04
CA VAL A 110 -0.21 4.62 -0.99
C VAL A 110 -0.16 6.09 -1.47
N ARG A 111 0.63 6.35 -2.53
CA ARG A 111 0.83 7.70 -3.09
C ARG A 111 0.16 7.90 -4.45
N LEU A 112 -0.67 6.96 -4.90
CA LEU A 112 -1.50 7.17 -6.08
C LEU A 112 -2.43 8.37 -5.86
N ARG A 113 -2.43 9.29 -6.82
CA ARG A 113 -3.25 10.51 -6.79
C ARG A 113 -4.64 10.21 -7.35
N THR A 114 -5.65 10.96 -6.93
CA THR A 114 -6.96 10.94 -7.61
C THR A 114 -6.81 11.39 -9.05
N GLY A 115 -7.49 10.72 -9.98
CA GLY A 115 -7.33 10.91 -11.41
C GLY A 115 -6.07 10.25 -11.99
N CYS A 116 -5.40 9.37 -11.24
CA CYS A 116 -4.22 8.65 -11.74
C CYS A 116 -4.57 7.67 -12.87
N ALA A 117 -5.81 7.17 -12.92
CA ALA A 117 -6.28 6.30 -13.99
C ALA A 117 -7.15 7.11 -14.97
N ARG A 118 -6.76 7.12 -16.25
CA ARG A 118 -7.50 7.82 -17.31
C ARG A 118 -7.60 6.97 -18.56
N LYS A 119 -8.68 7.15 -19.33
CA LYS A 119 -8.82 6.55 -20.65
C LYS A 119 -8.16 7.44 -21.68
N GLU A 120 -7.24 6.88 -22.45
CA GLU A 120 -6.63 7.55 -23.61
C GLU A 120 -6.93 6.77 -24.88
N PRO A 121 -7.05 7.44 -26.04
CA PRO A 121 -7.16 6.75 -27.32
C PRO A 121 -5.88 5.98 -27.60
N LEU A 122 -6.01 4.71 -27.97
CA LEU A 122 -4.88 3.88 -28.37
C LEU A 122 -4.28 4.45 -29.65
N ALA A 123 -2.97 4.73 -29.62
CA ALA A 123 -2.26 5.34 -30.73
C ALA A 123 -2.37 4.47 -31.99
N GLY A 124 -3.07 4.99 -33.01
CA GLY A 124 -3.23 4.34 -34.32
C GLY A 124 -4.57 3.65 -34.58
N SER A 125 -5.48 3.58 -33.60
CA SER A 125 -6.82 3.01 -33.78
C SER A 125 -7.92 4.05 -33.53
N LEU A 126 -8.82 4.23 -34.49
CA LEU A 126 -10.02 5.05 -34.34
C LEU A 126 -11.05 4.31 -33.49
N GLY A 127 -10.99 4.47 -32.16
CA GLY A 127 -12.08 4.08 -31.25
C GLY A 127 -11.71 3.17 -30.10
N GLU A 128 -10.55 2.50 -30.13
CA GLU A 128 -10.09 1.71 -28.97
C GLU A 128 -9.48 2.64 -27.92
N GLN A 129 -10.01 2.59 -26.71
CA GLN A 129 -9.50 3.33 -25.56
C GLN A 129 -8.74 2.37 -24.66
N CYS A 130 -7.51 2.73 -24.28
CA CYS A 130 -6.75 2.02 -23.27
C CYS A 130 -6.75 2.81 -21.96
N TRP A 131 -6.67 2.08 -20.84
CA TRP A 131 -6.48 2.71 -19.55
C TRP A 131 -5.01 3.00 -19.32
N MET A 132 -4.72 4.22 -18.88
CA MET A 132 -3.40 4.72 -18.57
C MET A 132 -3.33 5.06 -17.08
N LEU A 133 -2.27 4.61 -16.41
CA LEU A 133 -2.02 4.85 -15.00
C LEU A 133 -0.78 5.72 -14.80
N ASP A 134 -0.94 6.82 -14.07
CA ASP A 134 0.17 7.64 -13.59
C ASP A 134 0.79 7.04 -12.34
N VAL A 135 2.03 6.59 -12.48
CA VAL A 135 2.83 6.05 -11.39
C VAL A 135 3.68 7.17 -10.79
N PRO A 136 3.57 7.41 -9.47
CA PRO A 136 4.32 8.48 -8.82
C PRO A 136 5.82 8.14 -8.73
N VAL A 137 6.64 9.13 -8.40
CA VAL A 137 8.10 8.97 -8.25
C VAL A 137 8.46 7.78 -7.36
N HIS A 138 9.44 6.97 -7.78
CA HIS A 138 9.91 5.81 -7.03
C HIS A 138 11.40 5.94 -6.68
N LYS A 139 11.95 4.96 -5.96
CA LYS A 139 13.31 5.03 -5.40
C LYS A 139 14.41 5.29 -6.45
N THR A 140 14.19 4.90 -7.69
CA THR A 140 15.21 4.85 -8.75
C THR A 140 14.80 5.57 -10.03
N GLY A 141 13.70 6.33 -10.03
CA GLY A 141 13.16 6.93 -11.24
C GLY A 141 12.11 8.01 -11.00
N THR A 142 11.77 8.72 -12.08
CA THR A 142 10.77 9.79 -12.10
C THR A 142 9.36 9.22 -12.19
N ALA A 143 8.35 10.09 -12.03
CA ALA A 143 6.97 9.71 -12.34
C ALA A 143 6.86 9.35 -13.83
N PHE A 144 6.00 8.39 -14.16
CA PHE A 144 5.76 7.94 -15.52
C PHE A 144 4.33 7.41 -15.67
N THR A 145 3.82 7.39 -16.90
CA THR A 145 2.51 6.79 -17.21
C THR A 145 2.72 5.45 -17.89
N LYS A 146 1.90 4.45 -17.56
CA LYS A 146 1.91 3.14 -18.22
C LYS A 146 0.50 2.67 -18.59
N PRO A 147 0.35 1.86 -19.64
CA PRO A 147 -0.92 1.18 -19.90
C PRO A 147 -1.21 0.17 -18.79
N ILE A 148 -2.48 0.02 -18.46
CA ILE A 148 -3.01 -0.93 -17.48
C ILE A 148 -4.22 -1.67 -18.03
N ASP A 149 -4.52 -2.81 -17.41
CA ASP A 149 -5.73 -3.58 -17.73
C ASP A 149 -7.00 -2.79 -17.36
N ALA A 150 -8.08 -3.04 -18.10
CA ALA A 150 -9.37 -2.40 -17.85
C ALA A 150 -9.89 -2.64 -16.43
N VAL A 151 -9.67 -3.83 -15.86
CA VAL A 151 -10.09 -4.15 -14.50
C VAL A 151 -9.50 -3.19 -13.46
N VAL A 152 -8.24 -2.78 -13.66
CA VAL A 152 -7.55 -1.84 -12.77
C VAL A 152 -8.15 -0.44 -12.91
N GLY A 153 -8.35 0.02 -14.14
CA GLY A 153 -8.89 1.35 -14.41
C GLY A 153 -10.33 1.49 -13.90
N GLU A 154 -11.17 0.48 -14.12
CA GLU A 154 -12.55 0.45 -13.65
C GLU A 154 -12.66 0.41 -12.13
N ALA A 155 -11.81 -0.37 -11.46
CA ALA A 155 -11.79 -0.43 -10.00
C ALA A 155 -11.36 0.90 -9.37
N ILE A 156 -10.31 1.55 -9.90
CA ILE A 156 -9.90 2.89 -9.45
C ILE A 156 -11.03 3.89 -9.68
N TRP A 157 -11.66 3.86 -10.85
CA TRP A 157 -12.75 4.78 -11.19
C TRP A 157 -14.00 4.58 -10.32
N ALA A 158 -14.38 3.33 -10.05
CA ALA A 158 -15.49 3.00 -9.16
C ALA A 158 -15.25 3.54 -7.74
N TRP A 159 -14.02 3.37 -7.23
CA TRP A 159 -13.62 3.93 -5.95
C TRP A 159 -13.65 5.46 -5.96
N GLU A 160 -13.06 6.12 -6.95
CA GLU A 160 -13.01 7.59 -7.04
C GLU A 160 -14.39 8.24 -7.05
N ARG A 161 -15.42 7.56 -7.59
CA ARG A 161 -16.81 8.04 -7.60
C ARG A 161 -17.48 8.07 -6.22
N VAL A 162 -17.18 7.11 -5.36
CA VAL A 162 -17.78 6.99 -4.02
C VAL A 162 -16.87 7.55 -2.92
N ARG A 163 -15.65 7.94 -3.29
CA ARG A 163 -14.64 8.45 -2.37
C ARG A 163 -15.13 9.74 -1.69
N PRO A 164 -15.08 9.82 -0.35
CA PRO A 164 -15.43 11.04 0.36
C PRO A 164 -14.40 12.16 0.08
N VAL A 165 -14.86 13.41 0.20
CA VAL A 165 -13.97 14.56 0.19
C VAL A 165 -13.08 14.51 1.43
N GLN A 166 -11.77 14.58 1.23
CA GLN A 166 -10.79 14.47 2.31
C GLN A 166 -9.63 15.44 2.14
N PRO A 167 -8.92 15.78 3.23
CA PRO A 167 -7.77 16.67 3.17
C PRO A 167 -6.68 16.15 2.22
N LEU A 168 -5.91 17.09 1.67
CA LEU A 168 -4.74 16.74 0.87
C LEU A 168 -3.69 16.07 1.76
N ALA A 169 -3.21 14.91 1.32
CA ALA A 169 -2.12 14.19 1.95
C ALA A 169 -0.77 14.76 1.46
N LEU A 170 0.23 14.82 2.34
CA LEU A 170 1.57 15.22 1.96
C LEU A 170 2.29 14.02 1.32
N ASP A 171 2.72 14.15 0.07
CA ASP A 171 3.61 13.18 -0.55
C ASP A 171 5.01 13.37 0.04
N ILE A 172 5.47 12.39 0.84
CA ILE A 172 6.78 12.44 1.51
C ILE A 172 7.97 12.50 0.53
N LYS A 173 7.79 12.12 -0.74
CA LYS A 173 8.86 12.13 -1.73
C LYS A 173 8.94 13.43 -2.53
N THR A 174 7.81 14.08 -2.78
CA THR A 174 7.78 15.34 -3.56
C THR A 174 7.55 16.59 -2.69
N GLY A 175 7.04 16.42 -1.47
CA GLY A 175 6.60 17.53 -0.60
C GLY A 175 5.28 18.17 -1.04
N GLU A 176 4.63 17.64 -2.08
CA GLU A 176 3.38 18.19 -2.60
C GLU A 176 2.18 17.72 -1.77
N LYS A 177 1.18 18.59 -1.64
CA LYS A 177 -0.13 18.25 -1.06
C LYS A 177 -1.02 17.69 -2.16
N VAL A 178 -1.34 16.40 -2.09
CA VAL A 178 -2.06 15.68 -3.14
C VAL A 178 -3.30 14.98 -2.59
N ALA A 179 -4.35 14.90 -3.40
CA ALA A 179 -5.48 14.05 -3.08
C ALA A 179 -5.07 12.59 -3.32
N SER A 180 -4.79 11.84 -2.25
CA SER A 180 -4.42 10.42 -2.36
C SER A 180 -5.65 9.52 -2.55
N CYS A 181 -5.54 8.50 -3.40
CA CYS A 181 -6.57 7.48 -3.61
C CYS A 181 -6.71 6.52 -2.44
N SER A 182 -5.60 6.16 -1.80
CA SER A 182 -5.53 5.20 -0.70
C SER A 182 -5.70 5.85 0.67
N HIS A 183 -5.84 7.17 0.69
CA HIS A 183 -6.09 8.02 1.86
C HIS A 183 -7.50 7.78 2.43
N ILE A 184 -7.76 7.54 3.73
CA ILE A 184 -9.06 7.91 4.35
C ILE A 184 -8.82 8.59 5.70
N VAL A 185 -9.41 9.78 5.87
CA VAL A 185 -9.49 10.45 7.18
C VAL A 185 -10.92 10.31 7.71
N ARG A 186 -11.10 9.54 8.79
CA ARG A 186 -12.38 9.48 9.54
C ARG A 186 -12.16 9.91 10.99
N ARG A 187 -12.94 10.90 11.45
CA ARG A 187 -12.97 11.38 12.85
C ARG A 187 -11.58 11.68 13.45
N GLY A 188 -10.72 12.37 12.71
CA GLY A 188 -9.40 12.80 13.19
C GLY A 188 -8.33 11.69 13.24
N PHE A 189 -8.66 10.46 12.83
CA PHE A 189 -7.68 9.41 12.62
C PHE A 189 -7.36 9.27 11.13
N CYS A 190 -6.08 9.42 10.81
CA CYS A 190 -5.52 9.04 9.52
C CYS A 190 -5.40 7.52 9.49
N ILE A 191 -6.04 6.87 8.53
CA ILE A 191 -5.89 5.43 8.33
C ILE A 191 -5.29 5.25 6.95
N ALA A 192 -4.05 4.78 6.94
CA ALA A 192 -3.29 4.44 5.75
C ALA A 192 -2.91 2.96 5.82
N PHE A 193 -2.80 2.34 4.65
CA PHE A 193 -2.19 1.02 4.48
C PHE A 193 -0.67 1.08 4.68
#